data_AF-A0A7C5J4B1-F1
#
_entry.id   AF-A0A7C5J4B1-F1
#
_cell.length_a   1.000
_cell.length_b   1.000
_cell.length_c   1.000
_cell.angle_alpha   90.00
_cell.angle_beta   90.00
_cell.angle_gamma   90.00
#
_symmetry.space_group_name_H-M   'P 1'
#
loop_
_entity.id
_entity.type
_entity.pdbx_description
1 polymer ?
#
loop_
_entity_poly.entity_id
_entity_poly.type
_entity_poly.pdbx_seq_one_letter_code
_entity_poly.pdbx_strand_id
1 'polypeptide(L)'
;RINDTVKMDFQMILRNALDCRAGDFDVEFRYNICNWEAGSASGDRNSNGICDPGETTCTPAQAGFDAGNSVDFVEIPGSRTAAIRDVCTTSNVSMPGIWQFSVRGGMVDCPGTGASCETGMVGACGLGVTQCVGRETVCTPIGTSSAERCDGIDNDCNGMTDEGDLCTAPAMCIRGACVPPCFEGGCGTGEECNADGICVETACLDVTCMEGERCRGGTCVGVCEGISCPVGRQCVAGQCIDLCDVLTCEMGEVCVEGACVPQCPCRACGADEICGADGSCTPVGCDIVVCDPGFYCEAGMCRDACEGAVCPEGQICTAGECVDGAPPMPDAGTVDRDAGPPPMGTDGGSVAGDDAGSTAEMDAGPRRPGSSSPGCACRAGGGAPAGGLPLLLGPFLALVFWRRRR
;
A
#
# COMPACT_ATOMS: atom_id res chain seq x y z
N ARG A 1 46.01 32.12 1.70
CA ARG A 1 45.56 32.82 0.47
C ARG A 1 44.39 32.01 -0.04
N ILE A 2 43.23 32.63 -0.27
CA ILE A 2 42.16 31.97 -1.04
C ILE A 2 42.66 31.96 -2.48
N ASN A 3 42.72 30.78 -3.10
CA ASN A 3 43.12 30.64 -4.49
C ASN A 3 41.90 30.92 -5.37
N ASP A 4 41.72 32.15 -5.85
CA ASP A 4 40.54 32.56 -6.65
C ASP A 4 40.47 31.91 -8.05
N THR A 5 41.46 31.08 -8.43
CA THR A 5 41.48 30.38 -9.72
C THR A 5 40.71 29.05 -9.71
N VAL A 6 40.49 28.47 -8.52
CA VAL A 6 39.81 27.19 -8.32
C VAL A 6 38.58 27.41 -7.45
N LYS A 7 37.39 27.26 -8.02
CA LYS A 7 36.10 27.57 -7.39
C LYS A 7 35.01 26.57 -7.76
N MET A 8 34.04 26.47 -6.86
CA MET A 8 32.72 25.90 -7.14
C MET A 8 31.74 27.06 -7.24
N ASP A 9 31.05 27.19 -8.37
CA ASP A 9 30.03 28.20 -8.64
C ASP A 9 28.73 27.49 -8.97
N PHE A 10 27.71 27.76 -8.16
CA PHE A 10 26.37 27.24 -8.37
C PHE A 10 25.31 28.21 -7.87
N GLN A 11 24.12 28.07 -8.43
CA GLN A 11 22.90 28.65 -7.90
C GLN A 11 22.05 27.52 -7.32
N MET A 12 21.47 27.77 -6.15
CA MET A 12 20.39 26.93 -5.60
C MET A 12 19.09 27.70 -5.70
N ILE A 13 18.06 27.05 -6.26
CA ILE A 13 16.72 27.61 -6.40
C ILE A 13 15.76 26.70 -5.62
N LEU A 14 15.07 27.30 -4.67
CA LEU A 14 13.96 26.67 -3.95
C LEU A 14 12.65 27.21 -4.51
N ARG A 15 11.79 26.32 -4.99
CA ARG A 15 10.47 26.70 -5.53
C ARG A 15 9.39 26.01 -4.71
N ASN A 16 8.44 26.77 -4.19
CA ASN A 16 7.31 26.20 -3.47
C ASN A 16 6.42 25.43 -4.46
N ALA A 17 6.01 24.22 -4.10
CA ALA A 17 5.10 23.42 -4.90
C ALA A 17 3.65 23.77 -4.47
N LEU A 18 3.18 24.94 -4.93
CA LEU A 18 1.94 25.56 -4.43
C LEU A 18 0.67 24.75 -4.68
N ASP A 19 0.67 23.90 -5.71
CA ASP A 19 -0.45 23.02 -6.05
C ASP A 19 -0.39 21.67 -5.30
N CYS A 20 0.53 21.55 -4.32
CA CYS A 20 0.83 20.35 -3.56
C CYS A 20 0.53 20.52 -2.08
N ARG A 21 1.13 19.68 -1.23
CA ARG A 21 0.97 19.80 0.22
C ARG A 21 1.71 21.02 0.73
N ALA A 22 1.17 21.65 1.78
CA ALA A 22 1.86 22.70 2.49
C ALA A 22 3.21 22.20 3.03
N GLY A 23 4.30 22.83 2.59
CA GLY A 23 5.66 22.41 2.94
C GLY A 23 6.40 21.68 1.82
N ASP A 24 5.74 21.37 0.71
CA ASP A 24 6.37 20.78 -0.47
C ASP A 24 7.15 21.84 -1.27
N PHE A 25 8.30 21.44 -1.80
CA PHE A 25 9.13 22.32 -2.61
C PHE A 25 10.01 21.52 -3.57
N ASP A 26 10.47 22.20 -4.62
CA ASP A 26 11.51 21.71 -5.50
C ASP A 26 12.84 22.38 -5.17
N VAL A 27 13.89 21.58 -5.20
CA VAL A 27 15.28 22.01 -5.08
C VAL A 27 15.94 21.87 -6.44
N GLU A 28 16.46 22.96 -6.98
CA GLU A 28 17.22 22.94 -8.22
C GLU A 28 18.61 23.53 -7.98
N PHE A 29 19.65 22.74 -8.24
CA PHE A 29 21.02 23.22 -8.32
C PHE A 29 21.39 23.46 -9.77
N ARG A 30 21.99 24.62 -10.04
CA ARG A 30 22.58 24.97 -11.33
C ARG A 30 24.05 25.23 -11.15
N TYR A 31 24.87 24.25 -11.49
CA TYR A 31 26.32 24.34 -11.45
C TYR A 31 26.84 25.01 -12.72
N ASN A 32 27.74 25.97 -12.54
CA ASN A 32 28.37 26.72 -13.62
C ASN A 32 29.88 26.43 -13.71
N ILE A 33 30.57 26.37 -12.57
CA ILE A 33 32.02 26.11 -12.49
C ILE A 33 32.27 25.07 -11.42
N CYS A 34 32.94 23.97 -11.78
CA CYS A 34 33.20 22.83 -10.89
C CYS A 34 34.65 22.38 -10.99
N ASN A 35 35.61 23.26 -10.68
CA ASN A 35 37.02 22.89 -10.69
C ASN A 35 37.62 22.75 -9.28
N TRP A 36 36.82 22.89 -8.22
CA TRP A 36 37.21 22.76 -6.82
C TRP A 36 36.72 21.44 -6.20
N GLU A 37 37.58 20.80 -5.40
CA GLU A 37 37.29 19.55 -4.68
C GLU A 37 37.25 19.75 -3.17
N ALA A 38 38.23 20.43 -2.55
CA ALA A 38 38.35 20.48 -1.10
C ALA A 38 39.02 21.76 -0.60
N GLY A 39 38.70 22.13 0.64
CA GLY A 39 39.33 23.25 1.34
C GLY A 39 40.45 22.78 2.25
N SER A 40 41.28 23.71 2.72
CA SER A 40 42.38 23.39 3.63
C SER A 40 41.92 22.80 4.96
N ALA A 41 40.71 23.15 5.41
CA ALA A 41 40.08 22.55 6.60
C ALA A 41 39.69 21.07 6.38
N SER A 42 39.52 20.67 5.12
CA SER A 42 39.19 19.32 4.69
C SER A 42 40.42 18.55 4.19
N GLY A 43 41.63 19.00 4.52
CA GLY A 43 42.87 18.26 4.23
C GLY A 43 43.57 18.61 2.91
N ASP A 44 43.12 19.62 2.16
CA ASP A 44 43.92 20.20 1.08
C ASP A 44 45.17 20.90 1.68
N ARG A 45 46.33 20.26 1.54
CA ARG A 45 47.60 20.74 2.07
C ARG A 45 48.23 21.86 1.24
N ASN A 46 47.91 21.92 -0.05
CA ASN A 46 48.49 22.88 -0.98
C ASN A 46 47.64 24.16 -1.06
N SER A 47 46.46 24.17 -0.42
CA SER A 47 45.49 25.27 -0.49
C SER A 47 45.16 25.63 -1.96
N ASN A 48 45.21 24.63 -2.84
CA ASN A 48 44.99 24.78 -4.27
C ASN A 48 43.55 24.41 -4.67
N GLY A 49 42.73 23.94 -3.74
CA GLY A 49 41.35 23.53 -3.96
C GLY A 49 41.19 22.10 -4.47
N ILE A 50 42.26 21.31 -4.54
CA ILE A 50 42.29 19.97 -5.14
C ILE A 50 42.93 18.99 -4.16
N CYS A 51 42.39 17.78 -4.06
CA CYS A 51 43.02 16.72 -3.28
C CYS A 51 44.20 16.10 -4.04
N ASP A 52 45.36 16.01 -3.40
CA ASP A 52 46.53 15.38 -4.00
C ASP A 52 46.30 13.86 -4.21
N PRO A 53 46.73 13.28 -5.35
CA PRO A 53 46.58 11.84 -5.59
C PRO A 53 47.26 11.00 -4.50
N GLY A 54 46.51 10.06 -3.93
CA GLY A 54 47.01 9.18 -2.85
C GLY A 54 46.95 9.80 -1.44
N GLU A 55 46.47 11.04 -1.30
CA GLU A 55 46.26 11.65 -0.01
C GLU A 55 44.96 11.16 0.63
N THR A 56 45.07 10.49 1.78
CA THR A 56 43.91 9.92 2.50
C THR A 56 43.27 10.88 3.49
N THR A 57 43.95 11.99 3.82
CA THR A 57 43.42 13.00 4.76
C THR A 57 42.62 14.10 4.07
N CYS A 58 42.65 14.16 2.73
CA CYS A 58 41.87 15.11 1.95
C CYS A 58 40.48 14.55 1.67
N THR A 59 39.45 15.25 2.15
CA THR A 59 38.05 14.88 1.96
C THR A 59 37.43 15.81 0.92
N PRO A 60 37.13 15.33 -0.30
CA PRO A 60 36.42 16.12 -1.30
C PRO A 60 35.03 16.54 -0.82
N ALA A 61 34.51 17.59 -1.42
CA ALA A 61 33.26 18.22 -1.06
C ALA A 61 32.07 17.30 -1.31
N GLN A 62 31.03 17.53 -0.53
CA GLN A 62 29.72 16.92 -0.68
C GLN A 62 28.77 17.96 -1.29
N ALA A 63 27.99 17.54 -2.28
CA ALA A 63 26.99 18.36 -2.95
C ALA A 63 25.60 17.75 -2.72
N GLY A 64 24.61 18.59 -2.43
CA GLY A 64 23.25 18.16 -2.13
C GLY A 64 22.62 19.00 -1.01
N PHE A 65 21.63 18.43 -0.33
CA PHE A 65 20.93 19.07 0.79
C PHE A 65 20.63 18.07 1.90
N ASP A 66 20.44 18.56 3.11
CA ASP A 66 20.17 17.76 4.32
C ASP A 66 19.10 18.49 5.14
N ALA A 67 18.05 17.76 5.56
CA ALA A 67 16.96 18.28 6.37
C ALA A 67 17.35 18.53 7.85
N GLY A 68 18.57 18.15 8.24
CA GLY A 68 19.10 18.29 9.59
C GLY A 68 18.68 17.17 10.55
N ASN A 69 18.05 16.09 10.05
CA ASN A 69 17.63 14.94 10.83
C ASN A 69 18.46 13.67 10.57
N SER A 70 19.52 13.78 9.75
CA SER A 70 20.44 12.69 9.37
C SER A 70 19.82 11.53 8.57
N VAL A 71 18.55 11.66 8.17
CA VAL A 71 17.83 10.63 7.39
C VAL A 71 17.44 11.22 6.03
N ASP A 72 16.82 12.40 6.04
CA ASP A 72 16.35 13.06 4.83
C ASP A 72 17.45 13.97 4.27
N PHE A 73 18.36 13.38 3.51
CA PHE A 73 19.37 14.11 2.78
C PHE A 73 19.56 13.52 1.39
N VAL A 74 20.02 14.37 0.47
CA VAL A 74 20.44 13.98 -0.87
C VAL A 74 21.92 14.24 -0.99
N GLU A 75 22.64 13.26 -1.54
CA GLU A 75 24.01 13.45 -1.97
C GLU A 75 24.12 13.23 -3.47
N ILE A 76 24.49 14.29 -4.20
CA ILE A 76 24.65 14.27 -5.65
C ILE A 76 25.79 13.30 -6.02
N PRO A 77 25.61 12.42 -7.02
CA PRO A 77 26.66 11.54 -7.53
C PRO A 77 27.99 12.26 -7.77
N GLY A 78 29.09 11.65 -7.31
CA GLY A 78 30.44 12.22 -7.39
C GLY A 78 30.89 12.96 -6.12
N SER A 79 29.96 13.28 -5.22
CA SER A 79 30.25 13.79 -3.88
C SER A 79 31.26 12.94 -3.12
N ARG A 80 32.07 13.61 -2.29
CA ARG A 80 33.14 13.02 -1.46
C ARG A 80 34.23 12.30 -2.25
N THR A 81 34.29 12.51 -3.56
CA THR A 81 35.32 11.98 -4.47
C THR A 81 35.83 13.08 -5.41
N ALA A 82 36.90 12.80 -6.16
CA ALA A 82 37.39 13.71 -7.20
C ALA A 82 36.35 14.00 -8.31
N ALA A 83 35.35 13.13 -8.47
CA ALA A 83 34.25 13.28 -9.42
C ALA A 83 33.24 14.38 -9.01
N ILE A 84 33.41 15.04 -7.86
CA ILE A 84 32.61 16.22 -7.50
C ILE A 84 32.76 17.36 -8.51
N ARG A 85 33.84 17.33 -9.31
CA ARG A 85 34.05 18.26 -10.44
C ARG A 85 33.18 17.95 -11.65
N ASP A 86 32.64 16.74 -11.74
CA ASP A 86 31.83 16.30 -12.88
C ASP A 86 30.38 16.77 -12.77
N VAL A 87 29.94 17.29 -11.62
CA VAL A 87 28.54 17.74 -11.37
C VAL A 87 28.09 18.86 -12.30
N CYS A 88 29.02 19.59 -12.93
CA CYS A 88 28.75 20.58 -13.98
C CYS A 88 28.44 19.94 -15.35
N THR A 89 28.83 18.69 -15.55
CA THR A 89 28.72 17.97 -16.84
C THR A 89 27.73 16.82 -16.78
N THR A 90 27.39 16.36 -15.58
CA THR A 90 26.39 15.33 -15.30
C THR A 90 25.10 15.96 -14.75
N SER A 91 24.02 15.16 -14.69
CA SER A 91 22.68 15.60 -14.30
C SER A 91 21.74 14.40 -14.10
N ASN A 92 20.71 14.56 -13.27
CA ASN A 92 19.58 13.62 -13.17
C ASN A 92 18.39 13.98 -14.08
N VAL A 93 18.40 15.16 -14.71
CA VAL A 93 17.35 15.65 -15.61
C VAL A 93 17.83 15.82 -17.05
N SER A 94 18.93 15.13 -17.41
CA SER A 94 19.53 15.16 -18.75
C SER A 94 19.94 16.55 -19.26
N MET A 95 20.11 17.53 -18.35
CA MET A 95 20.61 18.87 -18.65
C MET A 95 21.91 19.09 -17.87
N PRO A 96 23.09 19.09 -18.51
CA PRO A 96 24.37 19.20 -17.82
C PRO A 96 24.43 20.34 -16.80
N GLY A 97 24.87 20.04 -15.57
CA GLY A 97 24.98 21.01 -14.50
C GLY A 97 23.67 21.32 -13.77
N ILE A 98 22.53 20.81 -14.24
CA ILE A 98 21.24 20.96 -13.58
C ILE A 98 20.93 19.71 -12.78
N TRP A 99 20.63 19.89 -11.50
CA TRP A 99 20.17 18.82 -10.62
C TRP A 99 18.86 19.24 -9.97
N GLN A 100 17.81 18.46 -10.17
CA GLN A 100 16.48 18.80 -9.65
C GLN A 100 15.98 17.68 -8.75
N PHE A 101 15.49 18.05 -7.57
CA PHE A 101 14.91 17.14 -6.59
C PHE A 101 13.57 17.70 -6.16
N SER A 102 12.60 16.82 -6.04
CA SER A 102 11.28 17.15 -5.53
C SER A 102 11.16 16.64 -4.12
N VAL A 103 10.82 17.53 -3.18
CA VAL A 103 10.49 17.18 -1.81
C VAL A 103 8.98 17.23 -1.67
N ARG A 104 8.39 16.11 -1.27
CA ARG A 104 6.95 15.92 -1.16
C ARG A 104 6.65 15.14 0.10
N GLY A 105 5.76 15.66 0.95
CA GLY A 105 5.45 15.02 2.23
C GLY A 105 6.65 14.86 3.18
N GLY A 106 7.71 15.66 2.98
CA GLY A 106 8.98 15.52 3.70
C GLY A 106 9.95 14.49 3.11
N MET A 107 9.54 13.70 2.12
CA MET A 107 10.38 12.72 1.43
C MET A 107 10.96 13.28 0.13
N VAL A 108 12.14 12.79 -0.25
CA VAL A 108 12.78 13.12 -1.53
C VAL A 108 12.39 12.07 -2.57
N ASP A 109 11.89 12.53 -3.73
CA ASP A 109 11.62 11.69 -4.89
C ASP A 109 12.92 11.40 -5.68
N CYS A 110 13.36 10.13 -5.74
CA CYS A 110 14.49 9.70 -6.58
C CYS A 110 14.27 8.32 -7.22
N PRO A 111 15.05 7.95 -8.26
CA PRO A 111 14.85 6.69 -8.98
C PRO A 111 14.96 5.47 -8.06
N GLY A 112 13.94 4.61 -8.06
CA GLY A 112 13.92 3.36 -7.29
C GLY A 112 13.23 3.43 -5.92
N THR A 113 12.59 4.55 -5.57
CA THR A 113 11.72 4.64 -4.39
C THR A 113 10.31 4.14 -4.67
N GLY A 114 9.59 3.75 -3.61
CA GLY A 114 8.20 3.29 -3.67
C GLY A 114 8.03 1.81 -4.03
N ALA A 115 9.10 1.09 -4.35
CA ALA A 115 9.04 -0.37 -4.47
C ALA A 115 8.94 -1.00 -3.07
N SER A 116 8.17 -2.07 -2.93
CA SER A 116 8.15 -2.87 -1.71
C SER A 116 9.49 -3.53 -1.46
N CYS A 117 9.79 -3.74 -0.18
CA CYS A 117 11.03 -4.35 0.27
C CYS A 117 10.82 -4.99 1.64
N GLU A 118 11.70 -5.92 1.98
CA GLU A 118 11.74 -6.57 3.29
C GLU A 118 12.67 -5.79 4.22
N THR A 119 12.14 -5.32 5.35
CA THR A 119 12.89 -4.58 6.37
C THR A 119 13.74 -5.50 7.25
N GLY A 120 13.49 -6.81 7.18
CA GLY A 120 14.09 -7.82 8.04
C GLY A 120 13.43 -7.93 9.42
N MET A 121 12.34 -7.19 9.67
CA MET A 121 11.47 -7.41 10.81
C MET A 121 10.47 -8.55 10.53
N VAL A 122 9.84 -9.06 11.59
CA VAL A 122 8.83 -10.11 11.50
C VAL A 122 7.46 -9.54 11.14
N GLY A 123 6.65 -10.37 10.49
CA GLY A 123 5.24 -10.06 10.25
C GLY A 123 4.98 -8.82 9.40
N ALA A 124 3.90 -8.12 9.73
CA ALA A 124 3.50 -6.86 9.11
C ALA A 124 4.60 -5.80 9.19
N CYS A 125 5.47 -5.83 10.21
CA CYS A 125 6.60 -4.90 10.31
C CYS A 125 7.71 -5.21 9.30
N GLY A 126 7.79 -6.46 8.82
CA GLY A 126 8.69 -6.85 7.74
C GLY A 126 8.44 -6.06 6.45
N LEU A 127 7.20 -5.61 6.25
CA LEU A 127 6.81 -4.80 5.11
C LEU A 127 7.43 -3.42 5.16
N GLY A 128 8.16 -3.08 4.10
CA GLY A 128 8.65 -1.75 3.87
C GLY A 128 8.46 -1.29 2.44
N VAL A 129 8.68 0.01 2.25
CA VAL A 129 8.89 0.62 0.94
C VAL A 129 10.26 1.26 0.89
N THR A 130 10.85 1.22 -0.30
CA THR A 130 12.13 1.87 -0.58
C THR A 130 11.98 3.39 -0.52
N GLN A 131 12.81 4.02 0.32
CA GLN A 131 12.91 5.47 0.46
C GLN A 131 14.34 5.92 0.20
N CYS A 132 14.51 7.11 -0.34
CA CYS A 132 15.83 7.67 -0.56
C CYS A 132 16.46 8.12 0.76
N VAL A 133 17.64 7.58 1.07
CA VAL A 133 18.52 8.07 2.14
C VAL A 133 19.90 8.33 1.54
N GLY A 134 20.21 9.60 1.24
CA GLY A 134 21.50 10.00 0.67
C GLY A 134 21.69 9.61 -0.79
N ARG A 135 22.45 8.52 -1.03
CA ARG A 135 22.77 7.98 -2.38
C ARG A 135 22.14 6.61 -2.63
N GLU A 136 21.49 6.04 -1.63
CA GLU A 136 20.99 4.67 -1.64
C GLU A 136 19.50 4.68 -1.26
N THR A 137 18.78 3.67 -1.72
CA THR A 137 17.42 3.39 -1.28
C THR A 137 17.48 2.52 -0.04
N VAL A 138 16.87 2.96 1.05
CA VAL A 138 16.71 2.20 2.29
C VAL A 138 15.29 1.67 2.37
N CYS A 139 15.13 0.45 2.87
CA CYS A 139 13.81 -0.10 3.13
C CYS A 139 13.25 0.47 4.44
N THR A 140 12.21 1.30 4.34
CA THR A 140 11.55 1.88 5.52
C THR A 140 10.26 1.11 5.80
N PRO A 141 10.02 0.67 7.06
CA PRO A 141 8.81 -0.07 7.42
C PRO A 141 7.55 0.77 7.19
N ILE A 142 6.53 0.14 6.62
CA ILE A 142 5.21 0.72 6.41
C ILE A 142 4.15 0.10 7.33
N GLY A 143 4.35 -1.14 7.74
CA GLY A 143 3.50 -1.77 8.75
C GLY A 143 3.81 -1.22 10.15
N THR A 144 2.76 -0.85 10.87
CA THR A 144 2.85 -0.59 12.31
C THR A 144 2.21 -1.75 13.06
N SER A 145 2.79 -2.10 14.22
CA SER A 145 2.18 -3.03 15.17
C SER A 145 0.70 -2.69 15.41
N SER A 146 -0.16 -3.67 15.18
CA SER A 146 -1.59 -3.62 15.38
C SER A 146 -2.09 -4.91 16.02
N ALA A 147 -3.35 -5.00 16.41
CA ALA A 147 -3.86 -6.23 17.02
C ALA A 147 -3.95 -7.36 15.98
N GLU A 148 -3.59 -8.58 16.41
CA GLU A 148 -3.73 -9.79 15.60
C GLU A 148 -5.12 -9.98 15.02
N ARG A 149 -5.13 -10.46 13.79
CA ARG A 149 -6.29 -10.87 13.02
C ARG A 149 -5.97 -12.22 12.43
N CYS A 150 -6.99 -13.03 12.16
CA CYS A 150 -6.75 -14.26 11.45
C CYS A 150 -6.53 -13.95 9.97
N ASP A 151 -5.33 -13.52 9.64
CA ASP A 151 -4.94 -13.12 8.30
C ASP A 151 -3.54 -13.60 7.94
N GLY A 152 -2.88 -14.46 8.72
CA GLY A 152 -1.63 -15.11 8.33
C GLY A 152 -0.44 -14.17 8.37
N ILE A 153 -0.63 -12.98 8.95
CA ILE A 153 0.37 -11.95 9.13
C ILE A 153 0.51 -11.72 10.64
N ASP A 154 1.75 -11.71 11.12
CA ASP A 154 2.08 -11.26 12.48
C ASP A 154 1.89 -9.73 12.55
N ASN A 155 0.68 -9.32 12.93
CA ASN A 155 0.21 -7.93 12.85
C ASN A 155 0.81 -7.06 13.97
N ASP A 156 1.11 -7.66 15.11
CA ASP A 156 1.65 -7.00 16.30
C ASP A 156 3.20 -7.03 16.34
N CYS A 157 3.80 -7.81 15.43
CA CYS A 157 5.22 -7.98 15.17
C CYS A 157 6.00 -8.64 16.32
N ASN A 158 5.38 -9.60 17.02
CA ASN A 158 5.97 -10.30 18.15
C ASN A 158 6.70 -11.60 17.79
N GLY A 159 6.65 -12.02 16.51
CA GLY A 159 7.26 -13.23 15.99
C GLY A 159 6.35 -14.46 16.02
N MET A 160 5.10 -14.31 16.45
CA MET A 160 4.05 -15.31 16.34
C MET A 160 3.01 -14.80 15.36
N THR A 161 2.52 -15.68 14.50
CA THR A 161 1.49 -15.35 13.51
C THR A 161 0.15 -15.85 14.02
N ASP A 162 -0.87 -14.99 13.95
CA ASP A 162 -2.26 -15.33 14.26
C ASP A 162 -2.46 -15.90 15.68
N GLU A 163 -1.77 -15.41 16.72
CA GLU A 163 -1.96 -15.95 18.07
C GLU A 163 -3.26 -15.51 18.75
N GLY A 164 -3.87 -16.44 19.48
CA GLY A 164 -5.07 -16.21 20.29
C GLY A 164 -6.37 -16.65 19.62
N ASP A 165 -7.50 -16.29 20.24
CA ASP A 165 -8.85 -16.61 19.74
C ASP A 165 -9.29 -15.56 18.72
N LEU A 166 -8.76 -15.64 17.49
CA LEU A 166 -8.99 -14.68 16.41
C LEU A 166 -10.25 -14.99 15.58
N CYS A 167 -10.85 -16.16 15.80
CA CYS A 167 -12.01 -16.65 15.06
C CYS A 167 -13.22 -16.88 15.98
N THR A 168 -14.43 -16.82 15.40
CA THR A 168 -15.64 -17.18 16.15
C THR A 168 -15.71 -18.70 16.28
N ALA A 169 -15.73 -19.19 17.52
CA ALA A 169 -15.86 -20.63 17.80
C ALA A 169 -17.07 -21.24 17.07
N PRO A 170 -16.93 -22.45 16.47
CA PRO A 170 -15.83 -23.41 16.65
C PRO A 170 -14.65 -23.22 15.67
N ALA A 171 -14.65 -22.19 14.82
CA ALA A 171 -13.55 -21.98 13.88
C ALA A 171 -12.26 -21.60 14.61
N MET A 172 -11.14 -22.09 14.08
CA MET A 172 -9.79 -21.82 14.58
C MET A 172 -9.03 -21.06 13.50
N CYS A 173 -8.12 -20.17 13.92
CA CYS A 173 -7.30 -19.47 12.95
C CYS A 173 -6.14 -20.34 12.50
N ILE A 174 -6.13 -20.71 11.23
CA ILE A 174 -5.08 -21.52 10.64
C ILE A 174 -4.63 -20.86 9.34
N ARG A 175 -3.35 -20.46 9.27
CA ARG A 175 -2.73 -19.86 8.07
C ARG A 175 -3.51 -18.66 7.53
N GLY A 176 -4.01 -17.81 8.41
CA GLY A 176 -4.80 -16.64 8.03
C GLY A 176 -6.23 -16.90 7.58
N ALA A 177 -6.76 -18.09 7.84
CA ALA A 177 -8.16 -18.40 7.57
C ALA A 177 -8.86 -18.98 8.81
N CYS A 178 -10.07 -18.51 9.06
CA CYS A 178 -10.95 -19.08 10.08
C CYS A 178 -11.60 -20.36 9.55
N VAL A 179 -10.92 -21.48 9.75
CA VAL A 179 -11.38 -22.79 9.30
C VAL A 179 -12.09 -23.56 10.41
N PRO A 180 -13.21 -24.25 10.11
CA PRO A 180 -13.80 -25.18 11.04
C PRO A 180 -12.88 -26.40 11.25
N PRO A 181 -12.82 -26.97 12.47
CA PRO A 181 -12.04 -28.18 12.73
C PRO A 181 -12.56 -29.36 11.90
N CYS A 182 -11.65 -30.24 11.45
CA CYS A 182 -12.07 -31.49 10.80
C CYS A 182 -12.70 -32.46 11.81
N PHE A 183 -14.04 -32.46 11.89
CA PHE A 183 -14.81 -33.44 12.66
C PHE A 183 -15.88 -34.12 11.79
N GLU A 184 -15.74 -35.43 11.59
CA GLU A 184 -16.69 -36.34 10.93
C GLU A 184 -17.08 -36.01 9.47
N GLY A 185 -16.15 -35.51 8.65
CA GLY A 185 -16.44 -35.22 7.23
C GLY A 185 -15.28 -35.28 6.24
N GLY A 186 -14.05 -35.48 6.71
CA GLY A 186 -12.86 -35.61 5.87
C GLY A 186 -12.36 -34.29 5.32
N CYS A 187 -11.04 -34.16 5.26
CA CYS A 187 -10.40 -33.10 4.50
C CYS A 187 -10.61 -33.33 2.99
N GLY A 188 -10.27 -32.33 2.16
CA GLY A 188 -10.37 -32.46 0.71
C GLY A 188 -9.58 -33.65 0.17
N THR A 189 -9.79 -34.00 -1.10
CA THR A 189 -9.01 -35.06 -1.74
C THR A 189 -7.52 -34.71 -1.73
N GLY A 190 -6.69 -35.53 -1.08
CA GLY A 190 -5.25 -35.29 -0.95
C GLY A 190 -4.84 -34.62 0.38
N GLU A 191 -5.80 -34.41 1.28
CA GLU A 191 -5.55 -33.87 2.61
C GLU A 191 -5.94 -34.86 3.71
N GLU A 192 -5.24 -34.80 4.84
CA GLU A 192 -5.50 -35.59 6.03
C GLU A 192 -5.63 -34.69 7.25
N CYS A 193 -6.47 -35.10 8.19
CA CYS A 193 -6.70 -34.40 9.45
C CYS A 193 -5.52 -34.71 10.38
N ASN A 194 -4.69 -33.71 10.69
CA ASN A 194 -3.57 -33.88 11.61
C ASN A 194 -4.07 -33.99 13.08
N ALA A 195 -3.13 -34.20 14.02
CA ALA A 195 -3.44 -34.35 15.44
C ALA A 195 -4.11 -33.11 16.07
N ASP A 196 -3.97 -31.94 15.44
CA ASP A 196 -4.53 -30.66 15.89
C ASP A 196 -5.92 -30.39 15.30
N GLY A 197 -6.49 -31.31 14.51
CA GLY A 197 -7.80 -31.15 13.90
C GLY A 197 -7.80 -30.23 12.67
N ILE A 198 -6.68 -30.17 11.96
CA ILE A 198 -6.44 -29.32 10.78
C ILE A 198 -6.26 -30.19 9.54
N CYS A 199 -6.85 -29.76 8.42
CA CYS A 199 -6.59 -30.34 7.12
C CYS A 199 -5.24 -29.87 6.55
N VAL A 200 -4.36 -30.83 6.31
CA VAL A 200 -3.05 -30.60 5.67
C VAL A 200 -2.87 -31.57 4.53
N GLU A 201 -2.11 -31.20 3.49
CA GLU A 201 -1.75 -32.15 2.43
C GLU A 201 -1.14 -33.42 3.04
N THR A 202 -1.56 -34.59 2.58
CA THR A 202 -1.01 -35.87 3.05
C THR A 202 0.51 -35.92 2.89
N ALA A 203 1.04 -35.28 1.84
CA ALA A 203 2.48 -35.19 1.59
C ALA A 203 3.23 -34.29 2.59
N CYS A 204 2.52 -33.42 3.31
CA CYS A 204 3.08 -32.42 4.23
C CYS A 204 2.87 -32.74 5.72
N LEU A 205 2.17 -33.84 6.06
CA LEU A 205 1.87 -34.24 7.44
C LEU A 205 3.10 -34.26 8.37
N ASP A 206 4.22 -34.80 7.87
CA ASP A 206 5.46 -34.96 8.64
C ASP A 206 6.58 -34.02 8.13
N VAL A 207 6.24 -32.99 7.36
CA VAL A 207 7.22 -32.06 6.78
C VAL A 207 7.33 -30.80 7.64
N THR A 208 8.54 -30.52 8.14
CA THR A 208 8.86 -29.29 8.87
C THR A 208 9.74 -28.40 7.99
N CYS A 209 9.23 -27.21 7.66
CA CYS A 209 9.95 -26.23 6.85
C CYS A 209 10.63 -25.16 7.71
N MET A 210 11.64 -24.49 7.15
CA MET A 210 12.35 -23.41 7.84
C MET A 210 11.52 -22.12 7.83
N GLU A 211 11.98 -21.11 8.57
CA GLU A 211 11.32 -19.79 8.58
C GLU A 211 11.28 -19.19 7.15
N GLY A 212 10.11 -18.67 6.76
CA GLY A 212 9.88 -18.14 5.41
C GLY A 212 9.56 -19.20 4.34
N GLU A 213 9.38 -20.47 4.73
CA GLU A 213 9.02 -21.56 3.83
C GLU A 213 7.67 -22.19 4.21
N ARG A 214 6.95 -22.69 3.20
CA ARG A 214 5.73 -23.48 3.35
C ARG A 214 5.88 -24.82 2.64
N CYS A 215 5.17 -25.85 3.11
CA CYS A 215 5.17 -27.14 2.42
C CYS A 215 4.18 -27.09 1.24
N ARG A 216 4.63 -27.54 0.07
CA ARG A 216 3.82 -27.75 -1.13
C ARG A 216 4.24 -29.07 -1.79
N GLY A 217 3.33 -30.04 -1.86
CA GLY A 217 3.62 -31.36 -2.45
C GLY A 217 4.74 -32.11 -1.73
N GLY A 218 4.86 -31.94 -0.41
CA GLY A 218 5.90 -32.56 0.42
C GLY A 218 7.28 -31.92 0.33
N THR A 219 7.42 -30.78 -0.35
CA THR A 219 8.67 -30.01 -0.44
C THR A 219 8.49 -28.63 0.19
N CYS A 220 9.51 -28.15 0.89
CA CYS A 220 9.53 -26.77 1.40
C CYS A 220 9.87 -25.81 0.26
N VAL A 221 8.97 -24.87 0.01
CA VAL A 221 9.10 -23.80 -0.98
C VAL A 221 9.00 -22.46 -0.27
N GLY A 222 9.54 -21.39 -0.86
CA GLY A 222 9.38 -20.06 -0.28
C GLY A 222 7.89 -19.69 -0.17
N VAL A 223 7.49 -18.94 0.87
CA VAL A 223 6.07 -18.59 1.09
C VAL A 223 5.40 -17.95 -0.13
N CYS A 224 6.11 -17.10 -0.88
CA CYS A 224 5.65 -16.47 -2.11
C CYS A 224 6.06 -17.20 -3.41
N GLU A 225 6.72 -18.36 -3.30
CA GLU A 225 7.16 -19.09 -4.47
C GLU A 225 5.96 -19.68 -5.23
N GLY A 226 5.82 -19.26 -6.50
CA GLY A 226 4.75 -19.69 -7.38
C GLY A 226 3.40 -19.02 -7.14
N ILE A 227 3.33 -17.97 -6.31
CA ILE A 227 2.15 -17.11 -6.14
C ILE A 227 2.25 -15.93 -7.11
N SER A 228 1.18 -15.69 -7.88
CA SER A 228 1.06 -14.55 -8.78
C SER A 228 -0.20 -13.80 -8.41
N CYS A 229 -0.05 -12.72 -7.66
CA CYS A 229 -1.20 -12.00 -7.12
C CYS A 229 -2.00 -11.27 -8.21
N PRO A 230 -3.31 -11.05 -7.98
CA PRO A 230 -4.12 -10.19 -8.82
C PRO A 230 -3.52 -8.79 -8.96
N VAL A 231 -3.91 -8.06 -10.01
CA VAL A 231 -3.44 -6.69 -10.26
C VAL A 231 -3.67 -5.78 -9.05
N GLY A 232 -2.67 -4.96 -8.72
CA GLY A 232 -2.70 -4.05 -7.56
C GLY A 232 -2.31 -4.70 -6.23
N ARG A 233 -2.06 -6.01 -6.20
CA ARG A 233 -1.67 -6.74 -4.99
C ARG A 233 -0.27 -7.30 -5.08
N GLN A 234 0.36 -7.49 -3.93
CA GLN A 234 1.72 -8.01 -3.82
C GLN A 234 1.73 -9.26 -2.93
N CYS A 235 2.59 -10.22 -3.29
CA CYS A 235 2.78 -11.38 -2.44
C CYS A 235 3.69 -11.00 -1.27
N VAL A 236 3.15 -11.10 -0.07
CA VAL A 236 3.84 -10.82 1.18
C VAL A 236 3.50 -11.95 2.13
N ALA A 237 4.53 -12.56 2.75
CA ALA A 237 4.36 -13.67 3.69
C ALA A 237 3.50 -14.84 3.16
N GLY A 238 3.42 -15.02 1.83
CA GLY A 238 2.63 -16.09 1.19
C GLY A 238 1.18 -15.74 0.92
N GLN A 239 0.80 -14.47 1.02
CA GLN A 239 -0.54 -13.98 0.74
C GLN A 239 -0.55 -12.80 -0.21
N CYS A 240 -1.65 -12.63 -0.92
CA CYS A 240 -1.86 -11.50 -1.81
C CYS A 240 -2.57 -10.35 -1.08
N ILE A 241 -1.79 -9.36 -0.66
CA ILE A 241 -2.32 -8.19 0.05
C ILE A 241 -2.28 -6.96 -0.85
N ASP A 242 -3.28 -6.08 -0.68
CA ASP A 242 -3.18 -4.70 -1.16
C ASP A 242 -2.50 -3.89 -0.07
N LEU A 243 -1.26 -3.47 -0.34
CA LEU A 243 -0.53 -2.62 0.60
C LEU A 243 -1.24 -1.28 0.84
N CYS A 244 -2.08 -0.81 -0.08
CA CYS A 244 -2.85 0.40 0.12
C CYS A 244 -3.98 0.26 1.16
N ASP A 245 -4.39 -0.95 1.53
CA ASP A 245 -5.35 -1.18 2.62
C ASP A 245 -4.72 -0.98 4.00
N VAL A 246 -3.40 -1.16 4.12
CA VAL A 246 -2.64 -1.00 5.36
C VAL A 246 -1.92 0.35 5.46
N LEU A 247 -1.79 1.10 4.36
CA LEU A 247 -1.16 2.41 4.36
C LEU A 247 -2.16 3.54 4.64
N THR A 248 -1.78 4.46 5.52
CA THR A 248 -2.45 5.76 5.66
C THR A 248 -1.55 6.84 5.08
N CYS A 249 -1.88 7.32 3.88
CA CYS A 249 -1.14 8.41 3.26
C CYS A 249 -1.52 9.76 3.85
N GLU A 250 -0.56 10.68 3.89
CA GLU A 250 -0.80 12.02 4.42
C GLU A 250 -1.59 12.88 3.42
N MET A 251 -2.09 14.03 3.87
CA MET A 251 -2.89 14.91 2.98
C MET A 251 -2.09 15.34 1.75
N GLY A 252 -2.62 15.07 0.56
CA GLY A 252 -1.99 15.40 -0.72
C GLY A 252 -1.23 14.25 -1.37
N GLU A 253 -1.33 13.06 -0.79
CA GLU A 253 -0.80 11.81 -1.33
C GLU A 253 -1.92 10.82 -1.61
N VAL A 254 -1.67 9.93 -2.55
CA VAL A 254 -2.52 8.78 -2.90
C VAL A 254 -1.66 7.53 -2.82
N CYS A 255 -2.22 6.42 -2.35
CA CYS A 255 -1.50 5.16 -2.37
C CYS A 255 -1.57 4.55 -3.78
N VAL A 256 -0.41 4.22 -4.35
CA VAL A 256 -0.29 3.53 -5.64
C VAL A 256 0.66 2.36 -5.44
N GLU A 257 0.17 1.14 -5.68
CA GLU A 257 0.93 -0.11 -5.56
C GLU A 257 1.68 -0.26 -4.21
N GLY A 258 1.08 0.21 -3.13
CA GLY A 258 1.66 0.14 -1.78
C GLY A 258 2.62 1.25 -1.40
N ALA A 259 2.71 2.31 -2.21
CA ALA A 259 3.50 3.50 -1.88
C ALA A 259 2.62 4.75 -1.82
N CYS A 260 2.77 5.54 -0.77
CA CYS A 260 2.21 6.88 -0.72
C CYS A 260 2.99 7.79 -1.67
N VAL A 261 2.35 8.15 -2.77
CA VAL A 261 2.92 9.02 -3.79
C VAL A 261 2.16 10.34 -3.82
N PRO A 262 2.84 11.46 -4.13
CA PRO A 262 2.18 12.76 -4.25
C PRO A 262 1.13 12.73 -5.36
N GLN A 263 -0.03 13.33 -5.11
CA GLN A 263 -1.10 13.44 -6.10
C GLN A 263 -0.66 14.30 -7.30
N CYS A 264 -1.18 14.05 -8.49
CA CYS A 264 -0.94 14.94 -9.63
C CYS A 264 -1.64 16.29 -9.43
N PRO A 265 -1.09 17.43 -9.91
CA PRO A 265 0.08 17.55 -10.80
C PRO A 265 1.44 17.56 -10.08
N CYS A 266 1.48 17.34 -8.77
CA CYS A 266 2.72 17.42 -7.97
C CYS A 266 3.75 16.36 -8.33
N ARG A 267 3.23 15.19 -8.70
CA ARG A 267 3.91 14.17 -9.49
C ARG A 267 3.29 14.19 -10.88
N ALA A 268 4.11 14.33 -11.92
CA ALA A 268 3.64 14.19 -13.28
C ALA A 268 3.26 12.72 -13.53
N CYS A 269 2.08 12.48 -14.10
CA CYS A 269 1.69 11.15 -14.53
C CYS A 269 2.57 10.66 -15.69
N GLY A 270 2.57 9.34 -15.91
CA GLY A 270 3.25 8.73 -17.04
C GLY A 270 2.77 9.28 -18.39
N ALA A 271 3.53 8.98 -19.45
CA ALA A 271 3.23 9.49 -20.80
C ALA A 271 1.84 9.09 -21.33
N ASP A 272 1.31 7.95 -20.86
CA ASP A 272 0.02 7.38 -21.25
C ASP A 272 -1.03 7.46 -20.12
N GLU A 273 -0.88 8.43 -19.22
CA GLU A 273 -1.79 8.64 -18.08
C GLU A 273 -2.32 10.07 -18.03
N ILE A 274 -3.51 10.21 -17.45
CA ILE A 274 -4.21 11.48 -17.24
C ILE A 274 -4.36 11.69 -15.74
N CYS A 275 -4.13 12.92 -15.32
CA CYS A 275 -4.38 13.35 -13.95
C CYS A 275 -5.89 13.46 -13.69
N GLY A 276 -6.42 12.58 -12.83
CA GLY A 276 -7.79 12.61 -12.37
C GLY A 276 -8.10 13.81 -11.46
N ALA A 277 -9.39 14.10 -11.27
CA ALA A 277 -9.82 15.19 -10.39
C ALA A 277 -9.57 14.89 -8.89
N ASP A 278 -9.43 13.61 -8.57
CA ASP A 278 -9.01 13.06 -7.28
C ASP A 278 -7.48 13.08 -7.10
N GLY A 279 -6.72 13.51 -8.11
CA GLY A 279 -5.27 13.60 -8.07
C GLY A 279 -4.55 12.27 -8.32
N SER A 280 -5.28 11.21 -8.72
CA SER A 280 -4.68 9.94 -9.14
C SER A 280 -4.27 9.97 -10.62
N CYS A 281 -3.20 9.25 -10.96
CA CYS A 281 -2.83 9.03 -12.35
C CYS A 281 -3.58 7.82 -12.87
N THR A 282 -4.38 8.01 -13.92
CA THR A 282 -5.16 6.93 -14.54
C THR A 282 -4.75 6.76 -16.00
N PRO A 283 -4.65 5.54 -16.53
CA PRO A 283 -4.33 5.34 -17.94
C PRO A 283 -5.31 6.07 -18.86
N VAL A 284 -4.82 6.62 -19.97
CA VAL A 284 -5.66 7.27 -20.99
C VAL A 284 -6.78 6.32 -21.43
N GLY A 285 -8.03 6.81 -21.39
CA GLY A 285 -9.22 6.03 -21.73
C GLY A 285 -9.87 5.34 -20.53
N CYS A 286 -9.18 5.27 -19.38
CA CYS A 286 -9.74 4.78 -18.11
C CYS A 286 -10.34 5.89 -17.25
N ASP A 287 -10.20 7.15 -17.66
CA ASP A 287 -10.79 8.33 -17.04
C ASP A 287 -12.33 8.39 -17.18
N ILE A 288 -12.87 7.67 -18.17
CA ILE A 288 -14.32 7.61 -18.46
C ILE A 288 -14.90 6.20 -18.44
N VAL A 289 -14.06 5.18 -18.28
CA VAL A 289 -14.48 3.77 -18.29
C VAL A 289 -14.60 3.30 -16.84
N VAL A 290 -15.80 2.88 -16.47
CA VAL A 290 -16.07 2.26 -15.16
C VAL A 290 -16.26 0.77 -15.40
N CYS A 291 -15.39 -0.04 -14.79
CA CYS A 291 -15.44 -1.49 -14.87
C CYS A 291 -16.29 -2.09 -13.75
N ASP A 292 -16.91 -3.23 -14.02
CA ASP A 292 -17.63 -4.00 -13.00
C ASP A 292 -16.66 -4.52 -11.91
N PRO A 293 -17.14 -4.82 -10.69
CA PRO A 293 -16.30 -5.38 -9.64
C PRO A 293 -15.52 -6.62 -10.13
N GLY A 294 -14.23 -6.67 -9.83
CA GLY A 294 -13.33 -7.71 -10.29
C GLY A 294 -12.66 -7.46 -11.64
N PHE A 295 -12.93 -6.32 -12.27
CA PHE A 295 -12.25 -5.89 -13.49
C PHE A 295 -11.48 -4.60 -13.24
N TYR A 296 -10.31 -4.48 -13.86
CA TYR A 296 -9.52 -3.24 -13.88
C TYR A 296 -9.50 -2.66 -15.30
N CYS A 297 -9.37 -1.34 -15.40
CA CYS A 297 -9.26 -0.70 -16.69
C CYS A 297 -7.80 -0.64 -17.14
N GLU A 298 -7.53 -1.10 -18.36
CA GLU A 298 -6.26 -0.93 -19.04
C GLU A 298 -6.52 -0.45 -20.47
N ALA A 299 -5.92 0.68 -20.85
CA ALA A 299 -6.07 1.27 -22.19
C ALA A 299 -7.53 1.42 -22.67
N GLY A 300 -8.44 1.79 -21.76
CA GLY A 300 -9.87 1.98 -22.05
C GLY A 300 -10.68 0.70 -22.20
N MET A 301 -10.14 -0.47 -21.80
CA MET A 301 -10.83 -1.75 -21.80
C MET A 301 -10.82 -2.36 -20.40
N CYS A 302 -11.95 -2.96 -20.01
CA CYS A 302 -12.04 -3.69 -18.75
C CYS A 302 -11.44 -5.09 -18.91
N ARG A 303 -10.42 -5.39 -18.12
CA ARG A 303 -9.75 -6.71 -18.04
C ARG A 303 -10.04 -7.36 -16.71
N ASP A 304 -10.13 -8.68 -16.71
CA ASP A 304 -10.38 -9.46 -15.50
C ASP A 304 -9.15 -9.37 -14.58
N ALA A 305 -9.33 -8.92 -13.35
CA ALA A 305 -8.25 -8.79 -12.37
C ALA A 305 -7.68 -10.17 -11.95
N CYS A 306 -8.43 -11.25 -12.17
CA CYS A 306 -8.01 -12.62 -11.94
C CYS A 306 -7.31 -13.27 -13.15
N GLU A 307 -7.18 -12.58 -14.29
CA GLU A 307 -6.50 -13.12 -15.45
C GLU A 307 -5.01 -13.38 -15.13
N GLY A 308 -4.61 -14.65 -15.13
CA GLY A 308 -3.23 -15.06 -14.83
C GLY A 308 -2.87 -15.10 -13.35
N ALA A 309 -3.82 -14.84 -12.45
CA ALA A 309 -3.59 -14.93 -11.01
C ALA A 309 -3.41 -16.39 -10.56
N VAL A 310 -2.41 -16.63 -9.71
CA VAL A 310 -2.16 -17.89 -9.02
C VAL A 310 -2.19 -17.59 -7.54
N CYS A 311 -3.35 -17.83 -6.92
CA CYS A 311 -3.57 -17.57 -5.50
C CYS A 311 -2.83 -18.58 -4.60
N PRO A 312 -2.67 -18.25 -3.31
CA PRO A 312 -2.20 -19.20 -2.30
C PRO A 312 -3.01 -20.50 -2.26
N GLU A 313 -2.47 -21.54 -1.62
CA GLU A 313 -3.12 -22.85 -1.55
C GLU A 313 -4.49 -22.78 -0.87
N GLY A 314 -5.46 -23.50 -1.45
CA GLY A 314 -6.85 -23.49 -0.99
C GLY A 314 -7.65 -22.26 -1.41
N GLN A 315 -7.02 -21.25 -2.02
CA GLN A 315 -7.69 -20.03 -2.46
C GLN A 315 -7.95 -20.01 -3.96
N ILE A 316 -9.02 -19.32 -4.35
CA ILE A 316 -9.43 -19.10 -5.74
C ILE A 316 -9.56 -17.59 -5.93
N CYS A 317 -9.03 -17.08 -7.05
CA CYS A 317 -9.23 -15.68 -7.37
C CYS A 317 -10.71 -15.43 -7.70
N THR A 318 -11.34 -14.57 -6.91
CA THR A 318 -12.72 -14.12 -7.11
C THR A 318 -12.74 -12.59 -7.05
N ALA A 319 -13.21 -11.96 -8.13
CA ALA A 319 -13.33 -10.51 -8.22
C ALA A 319 -12.04 -9.72 -7.89
N GLY A 320 -10.87 -10.21 -8.34
CA GLY A 320 -9.58 -9.58 -8.10
C GLY A 320 -8.98 -9.85 -6.72
N GLU A 321 -9.59 -10.75 -5.95
CA GLU A 321 -9.14 -11.12 -4.61
C GLU A 321 -8.87 -12.61 -4.51
N CYS A 322 -7.80 -12.99 -3.82
CA CYS A 322 -7.61 -14.38 -3.43
C CYS A 322 -8.46 -14.64 -2.19
N VAL A 323 -9.53 -15.41 -2.37
CA VAL A 323 -10.45 -15.80 -1.31
C VAL A 323 -10.40 -17.31 -1.14
N ASP A 324 -10.71 -17.79 0.05
CA ASP A 324 -10.80 -19.23 0.30
C ASP A 324 -11.81 -19.87 -0.66
N GLY A 325 -11.37 -20.90 -1.36
CA GLY A 325 -12.26 -21.74 -2.14
C GLY A 325 -13.26 -22.38 -1.20
N ALA A 326 -14.55 -22.21 -1.46
CA ALA A 326 -15.57 -22.90 -0.68
C ALA A 326 -15.20 -24.39 -0.61
N PRO A 327 -15.24 -25.03 0.58
CA PRO A 327 -14.98 -26.46 0.67
C PRO A 327 -15.94 -27.16 -0.30
N PRO A 328 -15.49 -28.19 -1.02
CA PRO A 328 -16.39 -28.94 -1.88
C PRO A 328 -17.55 -29.41 -1.01
N MET A 329 -18.75 -28.85 -1.23
CA MET A 329 -19.95 -29.41 -0.63
C MET A 329 -19.97 -30.87 -1.09
N PRO A 330 -19.99 -31.85 -0.18
CA PRO A 330 -20.24 -33.22 -0.59
C PRO A 330 -21.61 -33.20 -1.23
N ASP A 331 -21.66 -33.49 -2.53
CA ASP A 331 -22.90 -33.67 -3.26
C ASP A 331 -23.82 -34.49 -2.38
N ALA A 332 -24.94 -33.90 -1.97
CA ALA A 332 -25.98 -34.62 -1.24
C ALA A 332 -26.52 -35.66 -2.22
N GLY A 333 -25.85 -36.81 -2.27
CA GLY A 333 -26.24 -37.97 -3.03
C GLY A 333 -27.68 -38.25 -2.64
N THR A 334 -28.59 -37.98 -3.59
CA THR A 334 -29.99 -38.30 -3.44
C THR A 334 -30.04 -39.78 -3.11
N VAL A 335 -30.49 -40.13 -1.91
CA VAL A 335 -30.77 -41.52 -1.58
C VAL A 335 -31.79 -42.03 -2.60
N ASP A 336 -31.32 -42.88 -3.51
CA ASP A 336 -32.20 -43.68 -4.37
C ASP A 336 -33.09 -44.51 -3.44
N ARG A 337 -34.32 -44.05 -3.25
CA ARG A 337 -35.36 -44.77 -2.55
C ARG A 337 -35.87 -45.89 -3.45
N ASP A 338 -35.12 -46.99 -3.52
CA ASP A 338 -35.64 -48.29 -3.95
C ASP A 338 -36.44 -48.94 -2.81
N ALA A 339 -37.46 -48.23 -2.34
CA ALA A 339 -38.51 -48.79 -1.51
C ALA A 339 -39.67 -49.22 -2.43
N GLY A 340 -39.72 -50.52 -2.73
CA GLY A 340 -40.84 -51.13 -3.45
C GLY A 340 -42.19 -50.85 -2.78
N PRO A 341 -43.29 -50.78 -3.56
CA PRO A 341 -44.59 -50.40 -3.03
C PRO A 341 -45.18 -51.51 -2.14
N PRO A 342 -45.81 -51.19 -0.98
CA PRO A 342 -46.55 -52.18 -0.21
C PRO A 342 -47.90 -52.52 -0.87
N PRO A 343 -48.51 -53.68 -0.56
CA PRO A 343 -49.64 -54.21 -1.33
C PRO A 343 -50.95 -53.49 -0.99
N MET A 344 -51.80 -53.34 -2.01
CA MET A 344 -53.19 -52.88 -1.88
C MET A 344 -54.04 -53.91 -1.11
N GLY A 345 -54.54 -53.50 0.06
CA GLY A 345 -55.70 -54.12 0.70
C GLY A 345 -56.97 -53.43 0.23
N THR A 346 -57.95 -54.23 -0.20
CA THR A 346 -59.33 -53.84 -0.47
C THR A 346 -60.11 -53.61 0.84
N ASP A 347 -61.28 -52.95 0.69
CA ASP A 347 -62.44 -52.79 1.60
C ASP A 347 -62.66 -51.28 1.89
N GLY A 348 -63.71 -50.57 1.47
CA GLY A 348 -65.09 -50.91 1.19
C GLY A 348 -66.00 -50.05 2.09
N GLY A 349 -66.47 -48.88 1.63
CA GLY A 349 -67.42 -48.06 2.40
C GLY A 349 -67.69 -46.66 1.86
N SER A 350 -68.82 -46.50 1.16
CA SER A 350 -69.35 -45.25 0.62
C SER A 350 -69.98 -44.35 1.68
N VAL A 351 -69.76 -43.04 1.60
CA VAL A 351 -70.79 -42.00 1.87
C VAL A 351 -70.47 -40.76 1.02
N ALA A 352 -71.48 -40.29 0.30
CA ALA A 352 -71.46 -39.01 -0.40
C ALA A 352 -71.61 -37.86 0.60
N GLY A 353 -70.93 -36.74 0.34
CA GLY A 353 -71.07 -35.49 1.06
C GLY A 353 -70.31 -34.39 0.34
N ASP A 354 -71.03 -33.36 -0.05
CA ASP A 354 -70.63 -32.24 -0.87
C ASP A 354 -69.56 -31.32 -0.23
N ASP A 355 -69.07 -30.44 -1.11
CA ASP A 355 -68.58 -29.08 -0.85
C ASP A 355 -67.09 -28.80 -0.64
N ALA A 356 -66.66 -27.87 -1.49
CA ALA A 356 -65.35 -27.28 -1.67
C ALA A 356 -64.84 -26.57 -0.40
N GLY A 357 -63.52 -26.64 -0.22
CA GLY A 357 -62.82 -25.91 0.84
C GLY A 357 -62.79 -24.40 0.61
N SER A 358 -63.23 -23.66 1.64
CA SER A 358 -62.68 -22.35 2.03
C SER A 358 -61.21 -22.56 2.45
N THR A 359 -60.23 -21.69 2.15
CA THR A 359 -60.10 -20.32 2.66
C THR A 359 -59.14 -19.48 1.82
N ALA A 360 -59.57 -18.28 1.40
CA ALA A 360 -58.74 -17.08 1.29
C ALA A 360 -59.64 -15.88 0.96
N GLU A 361 -60.15 -15.22 2.00
CA GLU A 361 -60.59 -13.83 1.89
C GLU A 361 -59.42 -12.95 2.31
N MET A 362 -59.07 -11.97 1.48
CA MET A 362 -58.96 -10.56 1.90
C MET A 362 -58.85 -9.65 0.68
N ASP A 363 -59.87 -8.80 0.56
CA ASP A 363 -60.13 -7.79 -0.46
C ASP A 363 -59.03 -6.73 -0.59
N ALA A 364 -58.63 -6.46 -1.84
CA ALA A 364 -58.00 -5.20 -2.22
C ALA A 364 -59.09 -4.20 -2.66
N GLY A 365 -59.60 -3.43 -1.71
CA GLY A 365 -60.49 -2.29 -1.97
C GLY A 365 -59.74 -1.05 -2.51
N PRO A 366 -60.36 -0.22 -3.36
CA PRO A 366 -59.70 0.86 -4.10
C PRO A 366 -59.82 2.22 -3.41
N ARG A 367 -58.85 3.14 -3.61
CA ARG A 367 -59.08 4.58 -3.38
C ARG A 367 -58.53 5.45 -4.51
N ARG A 368 -59.41 6.35 -4.93
CA ARG A 368 -59.34 7.40 -5.95
C ARG A 368 -58.87 8.75 -5.31
N PRO A 369 -58.70 9.84 -6.08
CA PRO A 369 -57.52 10.71 -6.04
C PRO A 369 -57.78 12.11 -5.44
N GLY A 370 -56.73 12.94 -5.37
CA GLY A 370 -56.86 14.39 -5.57
C GLY A 370 -55.85 15.29 -4.86
N SER A 371 -55.04 16.01 -5.68
CA SER A 371 -54.49 17.40 -5.56
C SER A 371 -53.83 17.85 -4.24
N SER A 372 -52.73 18.61 -4.18
CA SER A 372 -52.27 19.73 -5.02
C SER A 372 -50.87 20.20 -4.55
N SER A 373 -49.96 20.55 -5.47
CA SER A 373 -48.78 21.41 -5.22
C SER A 373 -49.20 22.86 -4.90
N PRO A 374 -48.38 23.69 -4.22
CA PRO A 374 -47.12 24.30 -4.73
C PRO A 374 -45.97 24.26 -3.69
N GLY A 375 -44.67 24.27 -3.99
CA GLY A 375 -43.90 25.23 -4.81
C GLY A 375 -43.04 26.13 -3.89
N CYS A 376 -41.70 26.07 -3.99
CA CYS A 376 -40.68 27.08 -3.65
C CYS A 376 -39.33 26.39 -3.35
N ALA A 377 -38.12 26.90 -3.64
CA ALA A 377 -37.59 27.87 -4.59
C ALA A 377 -36.06 27.84 -4.35
N CYS A 378 -35.24 27.71 -5.41
CA CYS A 378 -33.80 27.91 -5.31
C CYS A 378 -33.49 29.40 -5.15
N ARG A 379 -32.51 29.75 -4.32
CA ARG A 379 -31.91 31.09 -4.30
C ARG A 379 -30.39 30.98 -4.19
N ALA A 380 -29.70 31.48 -5.20
CA ALA A 380 -28.30 31.86 -5.17
C ALA A 380 -28.18 33.39 -5.03
N GLY A 381 -27.08 33.87 -4.43
CA GLY A 381 -26.63 35.26 -4.58
C GLY A 381 -25.94 35.89 -3.36
N GLY A 382 -24.60 35.75 -3.31
CA GLY A 382 -23.57 36.79 -3.13
C GLY A 382 -23.69 37.96 -2.13
N GLY A 383 -22.56 38.26 -1.48
CA GLY A 383 -22.20 39.64 -1.06
C GLY A 383 -21.61 39.79 0.35
N ALA A 384 -20.29 40.03 0.43
CA ALA A 384 -19.54 40.54 1.60
C ALA A 384 -19.94 42.02 1.92
N PRO A 385 -19.34 42.80 2.87
CA PRO A 385 -18.15 42.54 3.71
C PRO A 385 -18.20 43.09 5.18
N ALA A 386 -17.05 42.99 5.85
CA ALA A 386 -16.49 43.91 6.86
C ALA A 386 -16.75 43.66 8.36
N GLY A 387 -15.64 43.62 9.12
CA GLY A 387 -15.53 44.34 10.39
C GLY A 387 -15.01 43.55 11.59
N GLY A 388 -13.84 43.95 12.10
CA GLY A 388 -13.63 44.04 13.56
C GLY A 388 -12.56 43.14 14.19
N LEU A 389 -11.33 43.64 14.25
CA LEU A 389 -10.42 43.39 15.39
C LEU A 389 -11.09 43.86 16.70
N PRO A 390 -10.74 43.26 17.85
CA PRO A 390 -10.01 44.09 18.80
C PRO A 390 -8.80 43.40 19.47
N LEU A 391 -7.79 44.23 19.66
CA LEU A 391 -6.69 44.10 20.60
C LEU A 391 -7.21 43.97 22.05
N LEU A 392 -6.58 43.10 22.84
CA LEU A 392 -6.55 43.23 24.29
C LEU A 392 -5.09 43.17 24.78
N LEU A 393 -4.63 44.34 25.22
CA LEU A 393 -3.46 44.56 26.07
C LEU A 393 -3.80 44.16 27.51
N GLY A 394 -2.88 43.46 28.18
CA GLY A 394 -2.90 43.27 29.64
C GLY A 394 -1.51 42.84 30.14
N PRO A 395 -0.84 43.63 30.99
CA PRO A 395 0.55 43.39 31.38
C PRO A 395 0.65 42.48 32.60
N PHE A 396 1.65 41.59 32.64
CA PHE A 396 2.15 41.04 33.90
C PHE A 396 3.67 41.09 33.93
N LEU A 397 4.15 41.95 34.82
CA LEU A 397 5.48 41.93 35.42
C LEU A 397 5.66 40.64 36.23
N ALA A 398 6.76 39.93 36.01
CA ALA A 398 7.54 39.31 37.10
C ALA A 398 8.96 38.98 36.63
N LEU A 399 9.92 39.62 37.29
CA LEU A 399 11.35 39.28 37.30
C LEU A 399 11.56 37.84 37.81
N VAL A 400 12.65 37.19 37.39
CA VAL A 400 13.72 36.66 38.28
C VAL A 400 14.79 35.86 37.49
N PHE A 401 16.01 36.41 37.56
CA PHE A 401 17.34 35.80 37.63
C PHE A 401 17.91 34.83 36.57
N TRP A 402 18.91 35.36 35.83
CA TRP A 402 20.33 34.98 35.90
C TRP A 402 20.70 33.48 35.82
N ARG A 403 21.25 33.03 34.67
CA ARG A 403 22.67 32.64 34.57
C ARG A 403 23.09 32.34 33.13
N ARG A 404 24.12 33.06 32.68
CA ARG A 404 24.98 32.73 31.52
C ARG A 404 26.28 32.11 32.05
N ARG A 405 26.83 31.18 31.26
CA ARG A 405 28.18 30.56 31.29
C ARG A 405 28.33 29.29 32.15
N ARG A 406 28.53 28.15 31.50
CA ARG A 406 29.84 27.78 30.91
C ARG A 406 29.65 27.27 29.50
#